data_AF-A0A0P9P9J7-F1
#
_entry.id   AF-A0A0P9P9J7-F1
#
_cell.length_a   1.000
_cell.length_b   1.000
_cell.length_c   1.000
_cell.angle_alpha   90.00
_cell.angle_beta   90.00
_cell.angle_gamma   90.00
#
_symmetry.space_group_name_H-M   'P 1'
#
loop_
_entity.id
_entity.type
_entity.pdbx_description
1 polymer ?
#
loop_
_entity_poly.entity_id
_entity_poly.type
_entity_poly.pdbx_seq_one_letter_code
_entity_poly.pdbx_strand_id
1 'polypeptide(L)'
;MQHYPSTFRTSLEHANRLCMASFMAAEYEDLPEEVKVEVKAFADTNVAWLTDVLIDAGLGDSASCERRARSIFTAVAGAQLMARTRCDIGLFDELILTYQEAGLIPVQQIQASR
;
A
#
# COMPACT_ATOMS: atom_id res chain seq x y z
N MET A 1 9.24 -6.96 -1.13
CA MET A 1 8.28 -5.83 -1.17
C MET A 1 7.58 -5.60 -2.51
N GLN A 2 8.14 -6.01 -3.65
CA GLN A 2 7.52 -5.81 -4.97
C GLN A 2 6.12 -6.44 -5.14
N HIS A 3 5.84 -7.56 -4.44
CA HIS A 3 4.54 -8.22 -4.49
C HIS A 3 3.42 -7.47 -3.75
N TYR A 4 3.77 -6.53 -2.87
CA TYR A 4 2.75 -5.84 -2.08
C TYR A 4 1.88 -4.92 -2.96
N PRO A 5 2.43 -3.99 -3.76
CA PRO A 5 1.63 -3.21 -4.71
C PRO A 5 0.91 -4.05 -5.77
N SER A 6 1.46 -5.21 -6.17
CA SER A 6 0.82 -6.03 -7.22
C SER A 6 -0.55 -6.57 -6.82
N THR A 7 -0.77 -6.89 -5.53
CA THR A 7 -2.08 -7.33 -5.03
C THR A 7 -3.15 -6.26 -5.26
N PHE A 8 -2.79 -5.00 -5.06
CA PHE A 8 -3.66 -3.85 -5.31
C PHE A 8 -3.83 -3.62 -6.81
N ARG A 9 -2.76 -3.74 -7.60
CA ARG A 9 -2.80 -3.64 -9.06
C ARG A 9 -3.80 -4.63 -9.69
N THR A 10 -3.80 -5.89 -9.23
CA THR A 10 -4.70 -6.94 -9.73
C THR A 10 -6.18 -6.55 -9.60
N SER A 11 -6.55 -5.80 -8.56
CA SER A 11 -7.93 -5.31 -8.42
C SER A 11 -8.33 -4.34 -9.54
N LEU A 12 -7.40 -3.49 -9.99
CA LEU A 12 -7.62 -2.55 -11.09
C LEU A 12 -7.73 -3.28 -12.43
N GLU A 13 -6.88 -4.29 -12.66
CA GLU A 13 -6.95 -5.14 -13.88
C GLU A 13 -8.33 -5.80 -14.02
N HIS A 14 -8.90 -6.22 -12.89
CA HIS A 14 -10.23 -6.81 -12.88
C HIS A 14 -11.31 -5.75 -12.76
N ALA A 15 -11.66 -5.15 -13.89
CA ALA A 15 -12.78 -4.21 -14.04
C ALA A 15 -12.65 -2.93 -13.18
N ASN A 16 -11.42 -2.40 -13.06
CA ASN A 16 -11.14 -1.12 -12.41
C ASN A 16 -11.62 -1.05 -10.94
N ARG A 17 -11.54 -2.18 -10.21
CA ARG A 17 -11.98 -2.27 -8.81
C ARG A 17 -10.91 -1.73 -7.86
N LEU A 18 -11.36 -1.26 -6.69
CA LEU A 18 -10.49 -0.86 -5.58
C LEU A 18 -10.40 -1.97 -4.54
N CYS A 19 -9.39 -1.87 -3.68
CA CYS A 19 -9.45 -2.52 -2.38
C CYS A 19 -10.73 -2.09 -1.65
N MET A 20 -11.54 -3.07 -1.23
CA MET A 20 -12.80 -2.82 -0.53
C MET A 20 -12.60 -2.01 0.75
N ALA A 21 -11.58 -2.34 1.54
CA ALA A 21 -11.28 -1.64 2.78
C ALA A 21 -10.89 -0.17 2.53
N SER A 22 -10.13 0.12 1.47
CA SER A 22 -9.79 1.51 1.10
C SER A 22 -11.01 2.31 0.64
N PHE A 23 -11.95 1.68 -0.07
CA PHE A 23 -13.22 2.31 -0.44
C PHE A 23 -14.09 2.58 0.79
N MET A 24 -14.26 1.59 1.67
CA MET A 24 -15.03 1.73 2.90
C MET A 24 -14.42 2.75 3.85
N ALA A 25 -13.09 2.86 3.92
CA ALA A 25 -12.41 3.86 4.74
C ALA A 25 -12.74 5.31 4.31
N ALA A 26 -13.09 5.55 3.04
CA ALA A 26 -13.54 6.88 2.58
C ALA A 26 -14.93 7.24 3.11
N GLU A 27 -15.77 6.23 3.33
CA GLU A 27 -17.15 6.36 3.85
C GLU A 27 -17.22 6.06 5.36
N TYR A 28 -16.08 6.14 6.07
CA TYR A 28 -15.92 5.56 7.40
C TYR A 28 -17.00 6.01 8.40
N GLU A 29 -17.42 7.29 8.37
CA GLU A 29 -18.41 7.83 9.30
C GLU A 29 -19.78 7.14 9.17
N ASP A 30 -20.16 6.75 7.95
CA ASP A 30 -21.46 6.19 7.59
C ASP A 30 -21.51 4.66 7.71
N LEU A 31 -20.40 4.01 8.05
CA LEU A 31 -20.34 2.56 8.20
C LEU A 31 -21.02 2.07 9.51
N PRO A 32 -21.65 0.88 9.49
CA PRO A 32 -22.01 0.15 10.70
C PRO A 32 -20.77 -0.09 11.59
N GLU A 33 -20.98 -0.14 12.91
CA GLU A 33 -19.88 -0.23 13.87
C GLU A 33 -19.03 -1.49 13.66
N GLU A 34 -19.67 -2.60 13.33
CA GLU A 34 -18.98 -3.86 13.04
C GLU A 34 -18.05 -3.72 11.83
N VAL A 35 -18.45 -2.96 10.81
CA VAL A 35 -17.64 -2.72 9.61
C VAL A 35 -16.49 -1.75 9.92
N LYS A 36 -16.73 -0.72 10.74
CA LYS A 36 -15.69 0.22 11.20
C LYS A 36 -14.53 -0.50 11.87
N VAL A 37 -14.84 -1.49 12.72
CA VAL A 37 -13.84 -2.33 13.39
C VAL A 37 -12.98 -3.07 12.37
N GLU A 38 -13.60 -3.73 11.39
CA GLU A 38 -12.88 -4.53 10.39
C GLU A 38 -12.05 -3.67 9.42
N VAL A 39 -12.54 -2.49 9.03
CA VAL A 39 -11.78 -1.55 8.17
C VAL A 39 -10.51 -1.08 8.88
N LYS A 40 -10.59 -0.77 10.18
CA LYS A 40 -9.42 -0.43 11.00
C LYS A 40 -8.47 -1.61 11.13
N ALA A 41 -8.99 -2.78 11.51
CA ALA A 41 -8.19 -3.99 11.68
C ALA A 41 -7.45 -4.37 10.39
N PHE A 42 -8.06 -4.17 9.22
CA PHE A 42 -7.42 -4.39 7.93
C PHE A 42 -6.23 -3.44 7.71
N ALA A 43 -6.40 -2.14 7.97
CA ALA A 43 -5.32 -1.17 7.85
C ALA A 43 -4.19 -1.48 8.85
N ASP A 44 -4.52 -1.77 10.10
CA ASP A 44 -3.56 -2.10 11.15
C ASP A 44 -2.77 -3.37 10.80
N THR A 45 -3.43 -4.40 10.28
CA THR A 45 -2.79 -5.64 9.84
C THR A 45 -1.80 -5.40 8.70
N ASN A 46 -2.16 -4.55 7.72
CA ASN A 46 -1.27 -4.19 6.62
C ASN A 46 -0.05 -3.43 7.13
N VAL A 47 -0.25 -2.46 8.03
CA VAL A 47 0.84 -1.66 8.61
C VAL A 47 1.77 -2.53 9.45
N ALA A 48 1.22 -3.41 10.29
CA ALA A 48 2.03 -4.33 11.10
C ALA A 48 2.91 -5.23 10.22
N TRP A 49 2.31 -5.88 9.21
CA TRP A 49 3.06 -6.72 8.28
C TRP A 49 4.15 -5.94 7.51
N LEU A 50 3.84 -4.74 7.02
CA LEU A 50 4.82 -3.88 6.36
C LEU A 50 5.94 -3.45 7.30
N THR A 51 5.63 -3.21 8.57
CA THR A 51 6.61 -2.86 9.60
C THR A 51 7.62 -3.99 9.79
N ASP A 52 7.14 -5.22 9.95
CA ASP A 52 7.99 -6.41 10.09
C ASP A 52 8.89 -6.60 8.86
N VAL A 53 8.32 -6.48 7.66
CA VAL A 53 9.08 -6.58 6.40
C VAL A 53 10.18 -5.52 6.29
N LEU A 54 9.95 -4.30 6.78
CA LEU A 54 10.95 -3.23 6.77
C LEU A 54 12.05 -3.46 7.82
N ILE A 55 11.69 -3.96 9.00
CA ILE A 55 12.63 -4.33 10.06
C ILE A 55 13.54 -5.47 9.60
N ASP A 56 12.96 -6.52 9.03
CA ASP A 56 13.69 -7.68 8.50
C ASP A 56 14.65 -7.30 7.38
N ALA A 57 14.32 -6.25 6.62
CA ALA A 57 15.18 -5.67 5.59
C ALA A 57 16.29 -4.75 6.16
N GLY A 58 16.35 -4.54 7.47
CA GLY A 58 17.35 -3.68 8.13
C GLY A 58 17.19 -2.20 7.82
N LEU A 59 15.98 -1.74 7.48
CA LEU A 59 15.72 -0.38 7.00
C LEU A 59 15.45 0.65 8.10
N GLY A 60 15.45 0.24 9.36
CA GLY A 60 15.26 1.12 10.51
C GLY A 60 14.93 0.37 11.79
N ASP A 61 14.72 1.13 12.86
CA ASP A 61 14.12 0.62 14.10
C ASP A 61 12.59 0.45 13.95
N SER A 62 11.95 -0.12 14.97
CA SER A 62 10.51 -0.38 14.97
C SER A 62 9.68 0.88 14.70
N ALA A 63 9.97 1.99 15.38
CA ALA A 63 9.19 3.23 15.26
C ALA A 63 9.32 3.89 13.88
N SER A 64 10.52 3.89 13.30
CA SER A 64 10.77 4.43 11.95
C SER A 64 10.17 3.54 10.87
N CYS A 65 10.28 2.21 11.00
CA CYS A 65 9.66 1.25 10.10
C CYS A 65 8.14 1.36 10.13
N GLU A 66 7.52 1.48 11.30
CA GLU A 66 6.06 1.62 11.43
C GLU A 66 5.55 2.92 10.78
N ARG A 67 6.29 4.02 10.96
CA ARG A 67 5.97 5.29 10.28
C ARG A 67 6.06 5.14 8.76
N ARG A 68 7.09 4.48 8.25
CA ARG A 68 7.26 4.24 6.80
C ARG A 68 6.21 3.25 6.27
N ALA A 69 5.84 2.24 7.04
CA ALA A 69 4.79 1.27 6.71
C ALA A 69 3.45 1.96 6.48
N ARG A 70 3.05 2.88 7.38
CA ARG A 70 1.86 3.73 7.17
C ARG A 70 1.95 4.52 5.87
N SER A 71 3.09 5.14 5.58
CA SER A 71 3.28 5.90 4.34
C SER A 71 3.17 5.01 3.10
N ILE A 72 3.73 3.79 3.13
CA ILE A 72 3.62 2.82 2.02
C ILE A 72 2.17 2.40 1.82
N PHE A 73 1.45 2.02 2.88
CA PHE A 73 0.04 1.62 2.80
C PHE A 73 -0.81 2.73 2.17
N THR A 74 -0.70 3.95 2.69
CA THR A 74 -1.43 5.11 2.17
C THR A 74 -1.06 5.44 0.72
N ALA A 75 0.23 5.37 0.36
CA ALA A 75 0.67 5.66 -1.00
C ALA A 75 0.11 4.65 -2.02
N VAL A 76 0.10 3.36 -1.69
CA VAL A 76 -0.46 2.31 -2.56
C VAL A 76 -1.98 2.46 -2.71
N ALA A 77 -2.71 2.71 -1.61
CA ALA A 77 -4.15 2.97 -1.66
C ALA A 77 -4.48 4.24 -2.47
N GLY A 78 -3.70 5.31 -2.30
CA GLY A 78 -3.84 6.55 -3.06
C GLY A 78 -3.56 6.37 -4.55
N ALA A 79 -2.55 5.57 -4.91
CA ALA A 79 -2.27 5.23 -6.30
C ALA A 79 -3.44 4.48 -6.95
N GLN A 80 -4.06 3.53 -6.25
CA GLN A 80 -5.26 2.85 -6.77
C GLN A 80 -6.42 3.83 -7.00
N LEU A 81 -6.64 4.75 -6.07
CA LEU A 81 -7.70 5.76 -6.17
C LEU A 81 -7.48 6.67 -7.38
N MET A 82 -6.24 7.12 -7.60
CA MET A 82 -5.87 7.95 -8.76
C MET A 82 -6.10 7.23 -10.07
N ALA A 83 -5.58 6.00 -10.20
CA ALA A 83 -5.76 5.16 -11.39
C ALA A 83 -7.23 4.91 -11.70
N ARG A 84 -8.04 4.56 -10.69
CA ARG A 84 -9.48 4.34 -10.87
C ARG A 84 -10.21 5.59 -11.34
N THR A 85 -9.96 6.73 -10.71
CA THR A 85 -10.66 7.99 -11.01
C THR A 85 -10.39 8.45 -12.45
N ARG A 86 -9.26 8.05 -13.02
CA ARG A 86 -8.86 8.36 -14.40
C ARG A 86 -9.14 7.23 -15.38
N CYS A 87 -9.62 6.06 -14.91
CA CYS A 87 -9.71 4.84 -15.69
C CYS A 87 -8.39 4.48 -16.41
N ASP A 88 -7.26 4.73 -15.74
CA ASP A 88 -5.92 4.57 -16.28
C ASP A 88 -5.05 3.78 -15.30
N ILE A 89 -4.86 2.48 -15.60
CA ILE A 89 -4.00 1.61 -14.80
C ILE A 89 -2.51 1.96 -14.95
N GLY A 90 -2.10 2.60 -16.06
CA GLY A 90 -0.74 3.05 -16.26
C GLY A 90 -0.32 4.09 -15.22
N LEU A 91 -1.26 4.91 -14.76
CA LEU A 91 -1.03 5.87 -13.67
C LEU A 91 -0.70 5.17 -12.33
N PHE A 92 -1.26 3.99 -12.07
CA PHE A 92 -0.87 3.21 -10.89
C PHE A 92 0.60 2.79 -11.01
N ASP A 93 0.99 2.27 -12.17
CA ASP A 93 2.34 1.78 -12.43
C ASP A 93 3.38 2.91 -12.32
N GLU A 94 3.08 4.07 -12.89
CA GLU A 94 3.90 5.28 -12.79
C GLU A 94 4.08 5.74 -11.34
N LEU A 95 3.01 5.77 -10.55
CA LEU A 95 3.08 6.19 -9.15
C LEU A 95 3.88 5.19 -8.30
N ILE A 96 3.70 3.88 -8.49
CA ILE A 96 4.49 2.87 -7.80
C ILE A 96 5.98 2.99 -8.15
N LEU A 97 6.31 3.22 -9.43
CA LEU A 97 7.69 3.46 -9.85
C LEU A 97 8.27 4.71 -9.17
N THR A 98 7.52 5.82 -9.17
CA THR A 98 7.93 7.08 -8.52
C THR A 98 8.18 6.88 -7.02
N TYR A 99 7.33 6.12 -6.33
CA TYR A 99 7.53 5.80 -4.91
C TYR A 99 8.76 4.95 -4.65
N GLN A 100 9.14 4.09 -5.60
CA GLN A 100 10.37 3.31 -5.53
C GLN A 100 11.61 4.19 -5.73
N GLU A 101 11.58 5.05 -6.76
CA GLU A 101 12.66 6.00 -7.07
C GLU A 101 12.90 7.00 -5.94
N ALA A 102 11.82 7.49 -5.31
CA ALA A 102 11.88 8.36 -4.13
C ALA A 102 12.33 7.62 -2.85
N GLY A 103 12.52 6.30 -2.91
CA GLY A 103 12.93 5.48 -1.78
C GLY A 103 11.83 5.23 -0.74
N LEU A 104 10.56 5.57 -1.03
CA LEU A 104 9.44 5.24 -0.14
C LEU A 104 9.24 3.72 -0.08
N ILE A 105 9.11 3.10 -1.25
CA ILE A 105 8.97 1.64 -1.44
C ILE A 105 10.36 1.07 -1.72
N PRO A 106 10.98 0.30 -0.81
CA PRO A 106 12.28 -0.30 -1.06
C PRO A 106 12.20 -1.30 -2.22
N VAL A 107 13.08 -1.12 -3.19
CA VAL A 107 13.40 -2.13 -4.20
C VAL A 107 14.49 -3.04 -3.65
N GLN A 108 14.40 -4.35 -3.88
CA GLN A 108 15.52 -5.24 -3.59
C GLN A 108 16.70 -4.76 -4.44
N GLN A 109 17.72 -4.18 -3.80
CA GLN A 109 19.02 -4.08 -4.45
C GLN A 109 19.47 -5.52 -4.65
N ILE A 110 19.48 -5.97 -5.91
CA ILE A 110 20.30 -7.12 -6.28
C ILE A 110 21.70 -6.74 -5.81
N GLN A 111 22.18 -7.40 -4.75
CA GLN A 111 23.58 -7.32 -4.38
C GLN A 111 24.35 -7.78 -5.63
N ALA A 112 24.83 -6.82 -6.42
CA ALA A 112 25.90 -7.07 -7.37
C ALA A 112 27.06 -7.57 -6.51
N SER A 113 27.18 -8.89 -6.48
CA SER A 113 28.20 -9.60 -5.75
C SER A 113 29.53 -9.18 -6.37
N ARG A 114 30.37 -8.59 -5.53
CA ARG A 114 31.83 -8.41 -5.62
C ARG A 114 32.50 -8.76 -6.95
#